data_AF-Q5P1W9-F1
#
_entry.id   AF-Q5P1W9-F1
#
_cell.length_a   1.000
_cell.length_b   1.000
_cell.length_c   1.000
_cell.angle_alpha   90.00
_cell.angle_beta   90.00
_cell.angle_gamma   90.00
#
_symmetry.space_group_name_H-M   'P 1'
#
loop_
_entity.id
_entity.type
_entity.pdbx_description
1 polymer ?
#
loop_
_entity_poly.entity_id
_entity_poly.type
_entity_poly.pdbx_seq_one_letter_code
_entity_poly.pdbx_strand_id
1 'polypeptide(L)' 'MLVGRRDGSTCGGHLLSAEVRPTLEIVLTDAPTYLKRVFDAASGLALIGPGE' A
#
# COMPACT_ATOMS: atom_id res chain seq x y z
N MET A 1 3.31 1.66 5.28
CA MET A 1 2.66 2.60 6.23
C MET A 1 3.58 2.81 7.41
N LEU A 2 3.56 4.02 7.97
CA LEU A 2 4.21 4.38 9.23
C LEU A 2 3.11 4.80 10.23
N VAL A 3 3.28 4.46 11.50
CA VAL A 3 2.37 4.86 12.58
C VAL A 3 3.18 5.31 13.81
N GLY A 4 2.64 6.30 14.52
CA GLY A 4 3.18 6.76 15.81
C GLY A 4 2.57 6.00 16.97
N ARG A 5 3.40 5.60 17.94
CA ARG A 5 2.97 5.02 19.22
C ARG A 5 2.82 6.12 20.28
N ARG A 6 2.15 5.78 21.38
CA ARG A 6 1.90 6.70 22.50
C ARG A 6 3.18 7.29 23.11
N ASP A 7 4.28 6.55 23.07
CA ASP A 7 5.60 6.95 23.58
C ASP A 7 6.39 7.84 22.60
N GLY A 8 5.81 8.22 21.47
CA GLY A 8 6.46 9.02 20.43
C GLY A 8 7.37 8.21 19.50
N SER A 9 7.52 6.90 19.71
CA SER A 9 8.24 6.04 18.77
C SER A 9 7.43 5.81 17.49
N THR A 10 8.13 5.49 16.40
CA THR A 10 7.51 5.17 15.11
C THR A 10 7.72 3.70 14.77
N CYS A 11 6.71 3.05 14.18
CA CYS A 11 6.87 1.76 13.53
C CYS A 11 6.36 1.78 12.09
N GLY A 12 6.98 0.97 11.21
CA GLY A 12 6.70 0.98 9.78
C GLY A 12 6.78 -0.38 9.11
N GLY A 13 6.15 -0.50 7.94
CA GLY A 13 6.19 -1.71 7.12
C GLY A 13 5.14 -1.72 5.99
N HIS A 14 4.93 -2.89 5.38
CA HIS A 14 3.81 -3.11 4.46
C HIS A 14 2.48 -3.20 5.23
N LEU A 15 1.48 -2.45 4.80
CA LEU A 15 0.19 -2.42 5.49
C LEU A 15 -0.68 -3.60 5.03
N LEU A 16 -1.02 -4.49 5.96
CA LEU A 16 -2.01 -5.54 5.72
C LEU A 16 -3.42 -5.04 6.08
N SER A 17 -3.57 -4.42 7.25
CA SER A 17 -4.81 -3.81 7.73
C SER A 17 -4.54 -2.72 8.77
N ALA A 18 -5.51 -1.81 8.94
CA ALA A 18 -5.53 -0.83 10.01
C ALA A 18 -6.98 -0.46 10.36
N GLU A 19 -7.22 -0.06 11.60
CA GLU A 19 -8.48 0.54 12.05
C GLU A 19 -8.36 2.07 12.03
N VAL A 20 -9.37 2.74 11.50
CA VAL A 20 -9.42 4.19 11.43
C VAL A 20 -9.99 4.77 12.70
N ARG A 21 -9.24 5.65 13.38
CA ARG A 21 -9.72 6.44 14.52
C ARG A 21 -9.00 7.79 14.62
N PRO A 22 -9.72 8.93 14.66
CA PRO A 22 -11.15 9.10 14.38
C PRO A 22 -11.46 9.12 12.87
N THR A 23 -10.53 9.61 12.04
CA THR A 23 -10.76 9.90 10.62
C THR A 23 -9.58 9.41 9.79
N LEU A 24 -9.88 8.94 8.57
CA LEU A 24 -8.89 8.66 7.54
C LEU A 24 -9.20 9.55 6.34
N GLU A 25 -8.23 10.38 5.96
CA GLU A 25 -8.29 11.20 4.76
C GLU A 25 -7.43 10.53 3.68
N ILE A 26 -8.00 10.31 2.50
CA ILE A 26 -7.34 9.66 1.37
C ILE A 26 -7.50 10.56 0.15
N VAL A 27 -6.40 10.78 -0.57
CA VAL A 27 -6.41 11.33 -1.93
C VAL A 27 -6.09 10.21 -2.89
N LEU A 28 -7.00 9.94 -3.83
CA LEU A 28 -6.83 8.93 -4.86
C LEU A 28 -6.43 9.61 -6.18
N THR A 29 -5.37 9.10 -6.81
CA THR A 29 -4.93 9.52 -8.14
C THR A 29 -5.17 8.36 -9.09
N ASP A 30 -5.86 8.63 -10.19
CA ASP A 30 -6.11 7.62 -11.23
C ASP A 30 -4.89 7.47 -12.16
N ALA A 31 -4.71 6.27 -12.70
CA ALA A 31 -3.68 5.96 -13.68
C ALA A 31 -4.22 6.18 -15.10
N PRO A 32 -3.37 6.57 -16.08
CA PRO A 32 -3.81 6.78 -17.47
C PRO A 32 -4.18 5.47 -18.21
N THR A 33 -3.96 4.31 -17.60
CA THR A 33 -4.24 2.98 -18.16
C THR A 33 -4.61 2.00 -17.06
N TYR A 34 -5.23 0.89 -17.46
CA TYR A 34 -5.54 -0.21 -16.54
C TYR A 34 -4.27 -0.90 -16.04
N LEU A 35 -4.10 -0.90 -14.73
CA LEU A 35 -3.03 -1.61 -14.04
C LEU A 35 -3.49 -3.02 -13.64
N LYS A 36 -2.63 -4.01 -13.86
CA LYS A 36 -2.84 -5.42 -13.47
C LYS A 36 -1.72 -5.86 -12.53
N ARG A 37 -2.05 -6.80 -11.64
CA ARG A 37 -1.06 -7.55 -10.85
C ARG A 37 -0.62 -8.78 -11.63
N VAL A 38 0.67 -8.94 -11.85
CA VAL A 38 1.27 -10.09 -12.55
C VAL A 38 2.29 -10.74 -11.64
N PHE A 39 2.21 -12.07 -11.48
CA PHE A 39 3.18 -12.81 -10.67
C PHE A 39 4.52 -12.89 -11.39
N ASP A 40 5.57 -12.38 -10.75
CA ASP A 40 6.93 -12.48 -11.20
C ASP A 40 7.65 -13.59 -10.42
N ALA A 41 8.00 -14.68 -11.11
CA ALA A 41 8.62 -15.84 -10.49
C ALA A 41 10.03 -15.56 -9.96
N ALA A 42 10.74 -14.58 -10.54
CA ALA A 42 12.10 -14.23 -10.12
C ALA A 42 12.12 -13.58 -8.73
N SER A 43 11.16 -12.70 -8.44
CA SER A 43 11.00 -12.07 -7.13
C SER A 43 10.06 -12.83 -6.18
N GLY A 44 9.21 -13.71 -6.71
CA GLY A 44 8.14 -14.37 -5.95
C GLY A 44 7.00 -13.41 -5.55
N LEU A 45 6.89 -12.26 -6.20
CA LEU A 45 5.93 -11.21 -5.87
C LEU A 45 4.93 -10.96 -7.00
N ALA A 46 3.75 -10.44 -6.65
CA ALA A 46 2.82 -9.89 -7.61
C ALA A 46 3.21 -8.42 -7.90
N LEU A 47 3.81 -8.17 -9.06
CA LEU A 47 4.21 -6.84 -9.50
C LEU A 47 3.03 -6.12 -10.17
N ILE A 48 2.96 -4.80 -10.00
CA ILE A 48 1.92 -3.97 -10.63
C ILE A 48 2.51 -3.35 -11.89
N GLY A 49 1.80 -3.49 -13.00
CA GLY A 49 2.18 -2.86 -14.28
C GLY A 49 0.98 -2.67 -15.19
N PRO A 50 1.16 -2.00 -16.33
CA PRO A 50 0.16 -2.07 -17.40
C PRO A 50 -0.06 -3.55 -17.75
N GLY A 51 -1.32 -3.94 -17.89
CA GLY A 51 -1.59 -5.26 -18.47
C GLY A 51 -1.05 -5.34 -19.88
N GLU A 52 -0.62 -6.52 -20.32
CA GLU A 52 -0.87 -6.88 -21.73
C GLU A 52 -2.38 -6.77 -22.03
#